data_AF-A0A317K681-F1
#
_entry.id   AF-A0A317K681-F1
#
_cell.length_a   1.000
_cell.length_b   1.000
_cell.length_c   1.000
_cell.angle_alpha   90.00
_cell.angle_beta   90.00
_cell.angle_gamma   90.00
#
_symmetry.space_group_name_H-M   'P 1'
#
loop_
_entity.id
_entity.type
_entity.pdbx_description
1 polymer ?
#
loop_
_entity_poly.entity_id
_entity_poly.type
_entity_poly.pdbx_seq_one_letter_code
_entity_poly.pdbx_strand_id
1 'polypeptide(L)'
;MTVAVLDAPVAADQRWREAFASTANALKGRDGRPNFLHADFSAPEPWVTYAADSGTRAEQIFVALDLEYHPTSAAAPVQHGATPADGGQQHSTAPVEETPEDHGPTSGAEWPVSTPPSPVSVPPSSEPHSPSQWQTADTTSYPALRSVAPTRPRRTGLWVGVAVAVVVALGAGVGFFAWQSGDRTPAAGSSPSPSATVPSSPEPVAFPTGAPRNPGVEPPKPGSWPAEPQFADTDRVRAESPAGLGFTFKVPESWACDARQRGPGFARYLCGISRPGVPEVGGEVIVRNCPKPCGEEVQAAYRKAEEAWGLQWVQAGNVTFAETSQINGKDRYGLVVIGWWRSTPDGVIDRQVVIRMTATGAQVSEVRKVANGIRATLSL
;
A
#
# COMPACT_ATOMS: atom_id res chain seq x y z
N MET A 1 -7.82 25.57 -5.74
CA MET A 1 -8.72 24.79 -4.87
C MET A 1 -9.03 23.49 -5.58
N THR A 2 -9.17 22.37 -4.87
CA THR A 2 -9.66 21.09 -5.43
C THR A 2 -10.86 20.61 -4.65
N VAL A 3 -11.77 19.86 -5.28
CA VAL A 3 -13.02 19.37 -4.68
C VAL A 3 -13.09 17.86 -4.87
N ALA A 4 -13.42 17.12 -3.81
CA ALA A 4 -13.90 15.75 -3.90
C ALA A 4 -15.42 15.79 -3.75
N VAL A 5 -16.14 15.07 -4.62
CA VAL A 5 -17.59 14.89 -4.56
C VAL A 5 -17.88 13.39 -4.64
N LEU A 6 -18.74 12.89 -3.76
CA LEU A 6 -19.30 11.56 -3.85
C LEU A 6 -20.55 11.61 -4.73
N ASP A 7 -20.44 11.03 -5.93
CA ASP A 7 -21.47 10.95 -6.98
C ASP A 7 -22.84 10.48 -6.44
N ALA A 8 -23.94 11.11 -6.85
CA ALA A 8 -25.28 10.88 -6.28
C ALA A 8 -25.72 9.39 -6.20
N PRO A 9 -25.61 8.58 -7.28
CA PRO A 9 -25.78 7.13 -7.23
C PRO A 9 -25.02 6.40 -6.11
N VAL A 10 -23.77 6.78 -5.84
CA VAL A 10 -22.92 6.18 -4.78
C VAL A 10 -23.30 6.74 -3.41
N ALA A 11 -23.59 8.03 -3.34
CA ALA A 11 -24.03 8.73 -2.15
C ALA A 11 -25.41 8.30 -1.63
N ALA A 12 -26.19 7.55 -2.43
CA ALA A 12 -27.42 6.92 -1.99
C ALA A 12 -27.20 5.79 -0.96
N ASP A 13 -26.02 5.15 -0.92
CA ASP A 13 -25.64 4.25 0.17
C ASP A 13 -25.01 5.03 1.33
N GLN A 14 -25.71 5.08 2.46
CA GLN A 14 -25.25 5.67 3.71
C GLN A 14 -23.85 5.22 4.13
N ARG A 15 -23.42 3.99 3.81
CA ARG A 15 -22.08 3.49 4.13
C ARG A 15 -20.98 4.21 3.37
N TRP A 16 -21.21 4.54 2.09
CA TRP A 16 -20.25 5.33 1.31
C TRP A 16 -20.18 6.77 1.82
N ARG A 17 -21.31 7.35 2.25
CA ARG A 17 -21.34 8.67 2.90
C ARG A 17 -20.50 8.67 4.19
N GLU A 18 -20.65 7.64 5.02
CA GLU A 18 -19.89 7.48 6.27
C GLU A 18 -18.39 7.21 6.02
N ALA A 19 -18.05 6.37 5.04
CA ALA A 19 -16.67 6.11 4.66
C ALA A 19 -15.97 7.38 4.11
N PHE A 20 -16.63 8.11 3.22
CA PHE A 20 -16.14 9.37 2.64
C PHE A 20 -15.90 10.43 3.73
N ALA A 21 -16.87 10.63 4.63
CA ALA A 21 -16.72 11.55 5.76
C ALA A 21 -15.62 11.11 6.74
N SER A 22 -15.50 9.82 7.03
CA SER A 22 -14.44 9.28 7.90
C SER A 22 -13.05 9.52 7.32
N THR A 23 -12.84 9.17 6.04
CA THR A 23 -11.58 9.36 5.32
C THR A 23 -11.19 10.85 5.23
N ALA A 24 -12.13 11.73 4.89
CA ALA A 24 -11.89 13.17 4.85
C ALA A 24 -11.44 13.76 6.21
N ASN A 25 -11.96 13.23 7.33
CA ASN A 25 -11.56 13.62 8.68
C ASN A 25 -10.27 12.93 9.19
N ALA A 26 -9.89 11.79 8.61
CA ALA A 26 -8.62 11.11 8.88
C ALA A 26 -7.44 11.82 8.18
N LEU A 27 -7.66 12.46 7.04
CA LEU A 27 -6.68 13.28 6.32
C LEU A 27 -6.40 14.60 7.06
N LYS A 28 -5.49 14.53 8.04
CA LYS A 28 -5.11 15.65 8.90
C LYS A 28 -3.84 16.38 8.44
N GLY A 29 -3.82 17.69 8.67
CA GLY A 29 -2.64 18.54 8.51
C GLY A 29 -1.59 18.31 9.60
N ARG A 30 -0.44 18.96 9.46
CA ARG A 30 0.68 18.90 10.45
C ARG A 30 0.31 19.41 11.85
N ASP A 31 -0.75 20.20 11.95
CA ASP A 31 -1.32 20.74 13.19
C ASP A 31 -2.37 19.82 13.83
N GLY A 32 -2.66 18.65 13.23
CA GLY A 32 -3.65 17.69 13.71
C GLY A 32 -5.11 18.04 13.41
N ARG A 33 -5.36 19.14 12.68
CA ARG A 33 -6.70 19.54 12.20
C ARG A 33 -7.02 18.82 10.87
N PRO A 34 -8.30 18.67 10.48
CA PRO A 34 -8.64 18.17 9.15
C PRO A 34 -8.06 19.10 8.08
N ASN A 35 -7.48 18.54 7.00
CA ASN A 35 -6.76 19.34 6.00
C ASN A 35 -7.67 19.96 4.92
N PHE A 36 -8.99 20.00 5.15
CA PHE A 36 -9.98 20.57 4.25
C PHE A 36 -10.45 21.96 4.70
N LEU A 37 -10.82 22.80 3.73
CA LEU A 37 -11.31 24.17 3.96
C LEU A 37 -12.79 24.17 4.35
N HIS A 38 -13.61 23.50 3.53
CA HIS A 38 -15.05 23.36 3.71
C HIS A 38 -15.50 21.95 3.28
N ALA A 39 -16.54 21.44 3.92
CA ALA A 39 -17.17 20.17 3.58
C ALA A 39 -18.67 20.23 3.90
N ASP A 40 -19.46 19.48 3.14
CA ASP A 40 -20.83 19.13 3.49
C ASP A 40 -21.03 17.62 3.29
N PHE A 41 -21.09 16.88 4.40
CA PHE A 41 -21.37 15.44 4.40
C PHE A 41 -22.88 15.13 4.52
N SER A 42 -23.73 16.16 4.55
CA SER A 42 -25.19 16.08 4.62
C SER A 42 -25.87 16.30 3.26
N ALA A 43 -25.26 17.07 2.35
CA ALA A 43 -25.70 17.28 0.97
C ALA A 43 -26.03 15.97 0.21
N PRO A 44 -26.99 15.97 -0.75
CA PRO A 44 -27.31 14.79 -1.56
C PRO A 44 -26.08 14.14 -2.22
N GLU A 45 -25.13 14.96 -2.65
CA GLU A 45 -23.79 14.59 -3.08
C GLU A 45 -22.77 15.12 -2.04
N PRO A 46 -22.31 14.28 -1.09
CA PRO A 46 -21.32 14.68 -0.10
C PRO A 46 -20.05 15.22 -0.73
N TRP A 47 -19.59 16.39 -0.30
CA TRP A 47 -18.42 17.05 -0.89
C TRP A 47 -17.47 17.63 0.15
N VAL A 48 -16.20 17.77 -0.22
CA VAL A 48 -15.14 18.34 0.62
C VAL A 48 -14.05 19.00 -0.24
N THR A 49 -13.49 20.09 0.25
CA THR A 49 -12.64 21.01 -0.53
C THR A 49 -11.27 21.21 0.10
N TYR A 50 -10.24 21.25 -0.74
CA TYR A 50 -8.84 21.38 -0.33
C TYR A 50 -8.18 22.60 -0.99
N ALA A 51 -7.29 23.25 -0.25
CA ALA A 51 -6.36 24.24 -0.79
C ALA A 51 -5.45 23.57 -1.85
N ALA A 52 -5.03 24.28 -2.89
CA ALA A 52 -4.24 23.65 -3.99
C ALA A 52 -2.75 23.48 -3.65
N ASP A 53 -2.31 24.22 -2.64
CA ASP A 53 -0.95 24.43 -2.15
C ASP A 53 -0.62 23.60 -0.90
N SER A 54 -1.62 23.00 -0.24
CA SER A 54 -1.44 22.23 1.01
C SER A 54 -0.73 20.88 0.86
N GLY A 55 -0.49 20.41 -0.37
CA GLY A 55 0.06 19.08 -0.67
C GLY A 55 -0.92 17.91 -0.47
N THR A 56 -2.05 18.12 0.21
CA THR A 56 -3.17 17.18 0.29
C THR A 56 -4.25 17.60 -0.70
N ARG A 57 -4.41 16.81 -1.77
CA ARG A 57 -5.39 17.04 -2.82
C ARG A 57 -6.62 16.16 -2.63
N ALA A 58 -7.76 16.60 -3.19
CA ALA A 58 -9.02 15.86 -3.21
C ALA A 58 -8.90 14.38 -3.66
N GLU A 59 -7.99 14.10 -4.60
CA GLU A 59 -7.64 12.75 -5.08
C GLU A 59 -7.31 11.75 -3.94
N GLN A 60 -6.74 12.23 -2.82
CA GLN A 60 -6.30 11.37 -1.71
C GLN A 60 -7.45 10.72 -0.94
N ILE A 61 -8.68 11.24 -1.03
CA ILE A 61 -9.87 10.56 -0.46
C ILE A 61 -10.18 9.30 -1.26
N PHE A 62 -10.26 9.41 -2.59
CA PHE A 62 -10.61 8.29 -3.46
C PHE A 62 -9.54 7.19 -3.42
N VAL A 63 -8.26 7.57 -3.43
CA VAL A 63 -7.13 6.65 -3.23
C VAL A 63 -7.19 5.95 -1.87
N ALA A 64 -7.59 6.64 -0.80
CA ALA A 64 -7.75 6.03 0.53
C ALA A 64 -9.05 5.22 0.71
N LEU A 65 -10.01 5.33 -0.21
CA LEU A 65 -11.23 4.53 -0.29
C LEU A 65 -11.13 3.35 -1.27
N ASP A 66 -10.02 3.21 -1.99
CA ASP A 66 -9.82 2.25 -3.09
C ASP A 66 -10.86 2.44 -4.23
N LEU A 67 -11.26 3.69 -4.48
CA LEU A 67 -12.19 4.09 -5.55
C LEU A 67 -11.45 4.64 -6.77
N GLU A 68 -11.96 4.31 -7.97
CA GLU A 68 -11.44 4.86 -9.22
C GLU A 68 -11.66 6.39 -9.29
N TYR A 69 -10.61 7.13 -9.61
CA TYR A 69 -10.61 8.59 -9.61
C TYR A 69 -10.57 9.14 -11.04
N HIS A 70 -11.70 9.71 -11.48
CA HIS A 70 -11.79 10.43 -12.74
C HIS A 70 -11.70 11.96 -12.50
N PRO A 71 -10.61 12.63 -12.92
CA PRO A 71 -10.51 14.09 -12.81
C PRO A 71 -11.46 14.77 -13.82
N THR A 72 -12.60 15.27 -13.35
CA THR A 72 -13.63 15.95 -14.15
C THR A 72 -13.20 17.31 -14.72
N SER A 73 -12.04 17.82 -14.33
CA SER A 73 -11.41 19.00 -14.91
C SER A 73 -9.99 18.66 -15.32
N ALA A 74 -9.70 18.73 -16.63
CA ALA A 74 -8.34 18.58 -17.14
C ALA A 74 -7.46 19.69 -16.56
N ALA A 75 -6.29 19.33 -16.02
CA ALA A 75 -5.36 20.30 -15.47
C ALA A 75 -4.94 21.29 -16.58
N ALA A 76 -5.32 22.56 -16.43
CA ALA A 76 -4.98 23.60 -17.38
C ALA A 76 -3.44 23.64 -17.56
N PRO A 77 -2.93 23.65 -18.81
CA PRO A 77 -1.50 23.62 -19.06
C PRO A 77 -0.85 24.84 -18.40
N VAL A 78 0.12 24.58 -17.52
CA VAL A 78 0.86 25.64 -16.83
C VAL A 78 1.70 26.36 -17.87
N GLN A 79 1.20 27.50 -18.35
CA GLN A 79 1.99 28.42 -19.17
C GLN A 79 3.10 29.01 -18.29
N HIS A 80 4.27 28.39 -18.34
CA HIS A 80 5.49 29.01 -17.83
C HIS A 80 5.71 30.31 -18.60
N GLY A 81 5.55 31.44 -17.91
CA GLY A 81 5.57 32.76 -18.52
C GLY A 81 6.89 33.03 -19.25
N ALA A 82 6.79 33.65 -20.42
CA ALA A 82 7.97 34.03 -21.20
C ALA A 82 8.86 35.00 -20.41
N THR A 83 10.15 34.72 -20.39
CA THR A 83 11.16 35.61 -19.78
C THR A 83 11.13 36.97 -20.48
N PRO A 84 11.09 38.10 -19.74
CA PRO A 84 11.29 39.41 -20.34
C PRO A 84 12.67 39.50 -20.98
N ALA A 85 12.74 39.97 -22.24
CA ALA A 85 13.99 40.37 -22.86
C ALA A 85 14.29 41.83 -22.45
N ASP A 86 15.48 42.07 -21.91
CA ASP A 86 16.01 43.41 -21.67
C ASP A 86 17.41 43.53 -22.33
N GLY A 87 17.77 44.74 -22.76
CA GLY A 87 18.88 44.98 -23.68
C GLY A 87 20.16 45.45 -23.00
N GLY A 88 21.31 44.90 -23.43
CA GLY A 88 22.64 45.34 -23.01
C GLY A 88 23.63 45.25 -24.17
N GLN A 89 24.31 46.35 -24.48
CA GLN A 89 25.11 46.53 -25.70
C GLN A 89 26.58 46.85 -25.34
N GLN A 90 27.55 46.25 -26.05
CA GLN A 90 28.77 46.87 -26.64
C GLN A 90 30.04 45.98 -26.70
N HIS A 91 30.64 45.99 -27.91
CA HIS A 91 32.05 45.87 -28.34
C HIS A 91 33.15 45.20 -27.47
N SER A 92 33.95 44.31 -28.09
CA SER A 92 35.34 44.63 -28.48
C SER A 92 36.02 43.58 -29.42
N THR A 93 36.50 44.08 -30.56
CA THR A 93 37.72 43.74 -31.37
C THR A 93 38.41 42.35 -31.34
N ALA A 94 38.79 41.87 -32.54
CA ALA A 94 39.76 40.78 -32.81
C ALA A 94 41.24 41.27 -32.77
N PRO A 95 42.26 40.37 -32.89
CA PRO A 95 42.79 39.85 -34.18
C PRO A 95 42.86 38.30 -34.23
N VAL A 96 42.73 37.61 -35.38
CA VAL A 96 43.67 37.38 -36.53
C VAL A 96 44.94 36.58 -36.17
N GLU A 97 45.02 35.34 -36.68
CA GLU A 97 46.27 34.66 -37.11
C GLU A 97 45.93 33.59 -38.18
N GLU A 98 46.94 33.10 -38.91
CA GLU A 98 46.86 32.27 -40.14
C GLU A 98 47.87 31.08 -40.04
N THR A 99 48.15 30.17 -41.00
CA THR A 99 47.90 30.12 -42.46
C THR A 99 47.51 28.68 -42.95
N PRO A 100 48.09 27.93 -43.95
CA PRO A 100 47.38 26.80 -44.59
C PRO A 100 48.13 25.43 -44.57
N GLU A 101 47.84 24.57 -45.57
CA GLU A 101 48.59 23.37 -46.06
C GLU A 101 48.50 22.03 -45.27
N ASP A 102 48.39 20.84 -45.90
CA ASP A 102 47.80 20.49 -47.21
C ASP A 102 47.54 18.95 -47.38
N HIS A 103 46.78 18.59 -48.43
CA HIS A 103 46.73 17.31 -49.18
C HIS A 103 46.19 16.01 -48.52
N GLY A 104 45.49 15.20 -49.34
CA GLY A 104 44.94 13.85 -49.02
C GLY A 104 45.80 12.68 -49.57
N PRO A 105 45.26 11.49 -49.99
CA PRO A 105 43.91 11.29 -50.54
C PRO A 105 43.13 9.97 -50.20
N THR A 106 41.80 10.03 -50.43
CA THR A 106 40.89 9.02 -51.04
C THR A 106 41.02 7.50 -50.78
N SER A 107 40.01 6.93 -50.08
CA SER A 107 39.12 5.80 -50.49
C SER A 107 38.19 5.41 -49.33
N GLY A 108 36.94 4.95 -49.50
CA GLY A 108 36.12 4.79 -50.70
C GLY A 108 35.11 3.65 -50.54
N ALA A 109 33.87 3.93 -50.12
CA ALA A 109 32.78 2.94 -50.05
C ALA A 109 31.40 3.63 -50.08
N GLU A 110 30.54 3.21 -51.01
CA GLU A 110 29.19 3.76 -51.20
C GLU A 110 28.13 2.87 -50.52
N TRP A 111 27.14 3.47 -49.85
CA TRP A 111 25.94 2.78 -49.39
C TRP A 111 24.68 3.59 -49.75
N PRO A 112 23.65 2.99 -50.36
CA PRO A 112 22.56 3.73 -50.98
C PRO A 112 21.51 4.24 -49.98
N VAL A 113 21.00 5.43 -50.25
CA VAL A 113 19.81 5.98 -49.58
C VAL A 113 18.57 5.17 -49.99
N SER A 114 17.75 4.80 -49.01
CA SER A 114 16.38 4.34 -49.24
C SER A 114 15.39 5.33 -48.63
N THR A 115 14.50 5.87 -49.45
CA THR A 115 13.47 6.83 -49.04
C THR A 115 12.22 6.14 -48.51
N PRO A 116 11.53 6.71 -47.52
CA PRO A 116 10.20 6.25 -47.13
C PRO A 116 9.14 6.69 -48.18
N PRO A 117 8.14 5.85 -48.50
CA PRO A 117 7.07 6.21 -49.43
C PRO A 117 6.05 7.18 -48.80
N SER A 118 5.46 8.04 -49.63
CA SER A 118 4.48 9.06 -49.24
C SER A 118 3.16 8.46 -48.70
N PRO A 119 2.46 9.15 -47.78
CA PRO A 119 1.11 8.76 -47.35
C PRO A 119 0.09 8.93 -48.49
N VAL A 120 -0.87 8.00 -48.58
CA VAL A 120 -1.97 8.04 -49.54
C VAL A 120 -3.17 8.76 -48.92
N SER A 121 -3.61 9.86 -49.52
CA SER A 121 -4.85 10.55 -49.15
C SER A 121 -6.07 9.77 -49.65
N VAL A 122 -6.96 9.37 -48.74
CA VAL A 122 -8.25 8.75 -49.05
C VAL A 122 -9.35 9.83 -48.95
N PRO A 123 -10.25 9.97 -49.94
CA PRO A 123 -11.31 10.99 -49.89
C PRO A 123 -12.42 10.65 -48.88
N PRO A 124 -13.13 11.65 -48.35
CA PRO A 124 -14.27 11.43 -47.46
C PRO A 124 -15.45 10.84 -48.25
N SER A 125 -15.98 9.70 -47.76
CA SER A 125 -17.27 9.17 -48.22
C SER A 125 -18.37 9.64 -47.28
N SER A 126 -19.42 10.23 -47.85
CA SER A 126 -20.57 10.76 -47.12
C SER A 126 -21.84 10.10 -47.62
N GLU A 127 -22.52 9.29 -46.80
CA GLU A 127 -23.94 8.97 -46.99
C GLU A 127 -24.66 8.78 -45.63
N PRO A 128 -25.95 9.12 -45.52
CA PRO A 128 -26.66 9.19 -44.25
C PRO A 128 -27.34 7.87 -43.88
N HIS A 129 -27.48 7.58 -42.59
CA HIS A 129 -28.36 6.52 -42.09
C HIS A 129 -29.28 7.01 -40.95
N SER A 130 -30.51 6.52 -40.97
CA SER A 130 -31.64 6.96 -40.13
C SER A 130 -31.48 6.62 -38.64
N PRO A 131 -32.18 7.33 -37.73
CA PRO A 131 -32.11 7.05 -36.30
C PRO A 131 -32.72 5.69 -35.94
N SER A 132 -31.92 4.82 -35.35
CA SER A 132 -32.40 3.59 -34.70
C SER A 132 -32.84 3.88 -33.26
N GLN A 133 -33.91 3.22 -32.84
CA GLN A 133 -34.66 3.50 -31.62
C GLN A 133 -34.54 2.30 -30.65
N TRP A 134 -34.42 2.58 -29.35
CA TRP A 134 -34.35 1.61 -28.24
C TRP A 134 -33.11 0.71 -28.16
N GLN A 135 -32.33 0.89 -27.08
CA GLN A 135 -32.18 -0.20 -26.11
C GLN A 135 -31.86 0.31 -24.71
N THR A 136 -32.18 -0.51 -23.71
CA THR A 136 -32.14 -0.23 -22.27
C THR A 136 -30.74 0.08 -21.75
N ALA A 137 -30.66 0.89 -20.69
CA ALA A 137 -29.43 1.07 -19.92
C ALA A 137 -29.04 -0.23 -19.21
N ASP A 138 -27.77 -0.63 -19.31
CA ASP A 138 -27.22 -1.73 -18.53
C ASP A 138 -27.17 -1.37 -17.04
N THR A 139 -27.90 -2.12 -16.22
CA THR A 139 -27.92 -1.93 -14.77
C THR A 139 -26.66 -2.52 -14.16
N THR A 140 -25.60 -1.71 -14.05
CA THR A 140 -24.33 -2.05 -13.39
C THR A 140 -24.58 -2.64 -12.00
N SER A 141 -24.52 -3.97 -11.91
CA SER A 141 -24.92 -4.72 -10.72
C SER A 141 -23.76 -4.80 -9.73
N TYR A 142 -23.60 -3.73 -8.95
CA TYR A 142 -22.64 -3.67 -7.84
C TYR A 142 -22.87 -4.82 -6.84
N PRO A 143 -21.79 -5.43 -6.29
CA PRO A 143 -21.91 -6.57 -5.38
C PRO A 143 -22.61 -6.19 -4.07
N ALA A 144 -23.66 -6.93 -3.70
CA ALA A 144 -24.51 -6.64 -2.55
C ALA A 144 -23.82 -6.92 -1.19
N LEU A 145 -23.04 -5.95 -0.70
CA LEU A 145 -22.41 -5.99 0.62
C LEU A 145 -23.47 -6.00 1.73
N ARG A 146 -23.47 -7.02 2.59
CA ARG A 146 -24.46 -7.15 3.70
C ARG A 146 -24.12 -6.24 4.88
N SER A 147 -25.16 -5.70 5.53
CA SER A 147 -25.02 -4.77 6.65
C SER A 147 -24.53 -5.44 7.92
N VAL A 148 -23.44 -4.94 8.50
CA VAL A 148 -23.11 -5.16 9.92
C VAL A 148 -23.72 -4.01 10.72
N ALA A 149 -24.63 -4.31 11.65
CA ALA A 149 -25.25 -3.30 12.49
C ALA A 149 -24.30 -2.85 13.61
N PRO A 150 -24.09 -1.54 13.85
CA PRO A 150 -23.16 -1.06 14.87
C PRO A 150 -23.71 -1.26 16.29
N THR A 151 -23.12 -2.20 17.04
CA THR A 151 -23.44 -2.46 18.44
C THR A 151 -23.04 -1.27 19.32
N ARG A 152 -24.01 -0.42 19.71
CA ARG A 152 -23.76 0.76 20.56
C ARG A 152 -23.13 0.36 21.91
N PRO A 153 -22.02 1.00 22.34
CA PRO A 153 -21.43 0.74 23.65
C PRO A 153 -22.34 1.26 24.78
N ARG A 154 -22.95 0.34 25.53
CA ARG A 154 -23.84 0.66 26.64
C ARG A 154 -23.02 1.05 27.87
N ARG A 155 -23.05 2.33 28.27
CA ARG A 155 -22.31 2.82 29.45
C ARG A 155 -22.88 2.24 30.76
N THR A 156 -22.18 1.28 31.33
CA THR A 156 -22.25 0.81 32.72
C THR A 156 -20.81 0.67 33.23
N GLY A 157 -20.42 1.08 34.43
CA GLY A 157 -21.16 1.74 35.51
C GLY A 157 -20.20 1.87 36.70
N LEU A 158 -19.44 2.97 36.77
CA LEU A 158 -18.26 3.11 37.64
C LEU A 158 -18.65 3.39 39.10
N TRP A 159 -19.22 2.41 39.81
CA TRP A 159 -19.63 2.52 41.21
C TRP A 159 -19.31 1.27 42.05
N VAL A 160 -18.11 0.69 41.88
CA VAL A 160 -17.58 -0.37 42.77
C VAL A 160 -16.13 -0.05 43.15
N GLY A 161 -15.93 1.04 43.91
CA GLY A 161 -14.60 1.56 44.26
C GLY A 161 -14.30 1.71 45.75
N VAL A 162 -15.23 1.37 46.65
CA VAL A 162 -15.13 1.70 48.10
C VAL A 162 -15.33 0.49 49.02
N ALA A 163 -16.03 -0.57 48.59
CA ALA A 163 -16.45 -1.67 49.46
C ALA A 163 -15.34 -2.64 49.92
N VAL A 164 -14.22 -2.74 49.19
CA VAL A 164 -13.20 -3.78 49.41
C VAL A 164 -12.27 -3.46 50.60
N ALA A 165 -12.05 -2.18 50.91
CA ALA A 165 -11.09 -1.75 51.93
C ALA A 165 -11.49 -2.09 53.38
N VAL A 166 -12.77 -2.39 53.64
CA VAL A 166 -13.30 -2.61 55.00
C VAL A 166 -13.24 -4.09 55.42
N VAL A 167 -13.39 -5.04 54.48
CA VAL A 167 -13.51 -6.48 54.79
C VAL A 167 -12.19 -7.08 55.28
N VAL A 168 -11.04 -6.58 54.81
CA VAL A 168 -9.70 -7.07 55.19
C VAL A 168 -9.35 -6.72 56.65
N ALA A 169 -9.99 -5.70 57.24
CA ALA A 169 -9.66 -5.19 58.57
C ALA A 169 -10.30 -5.95 59.75
N LEU A 170 -11.25 -6.87 59.49
CA LEU A 170 -12.06 -7.55 60.55
C LEU A 170 -12.11 -9.08 60.41
N GLY A 171 -11.24 -9.68 59.57
CA GLY A 171 -11.24 -11.12 59.25
C GLY A 171 -10.39 -12.02 60.16
N ALA A 172 -9.96 -11.57 61.32
CA ALA A 172 -8.98 -12.28 62.17
C ALA A 172 -9.64 -13.12 63.28
N GLY A 173 -10.05 -14.36 62.97
CA GLY A 173 -10.24 -15.40 63.99
C GLY A 173 -11.33 -16.45 63.72
N VAL A 174 -10.97 -17.72 63.96
CA VAL A 174 -11.83 -18.90 64.26
C VAL A 174 -12.85 -19.31 63.16
N GLY A 175 -12.97 -20.59 62.76
CA GLY A 175 -12.28 -21.81 63.19
C GLY A 175 -12.83 -23.05 62.47
N PHE A 176 -12.51 -24.25 62.97
CA PHE A 176 -12.99 -25.53 62.46
C PHE A 176 -14.53 -25.65 62.46
N PHE A 177 -15.12 -26.16 61.38
CA PHE A 177 -16.19 -27.18 61.44
C PHE A 177 -16.27 -27.97 60.12
N ALA A 178 -16.88 -29.15 60.14
CA ALA A 178 -16.91 -30.10 59.03
C ALA A 178 -18.35 -30.58 58.71
N TRP A 179 -18.50 -31.28 57.57
CA TRP A 179 -19.69 -32.07 57.18
C TRP A 179 -20.94 -31.22 56.85
N GLN A 180 -21.55 -31.30 55.65
CA GLN A 180 -22.20 -32.49 55.10
C GLN A 180 -22.36 -32.43 53.56
N SER A 181 -22.47 -33.60 52.94
CA SER A 181 -23.07 -33.81 51.62
C SER A 181 -24.60 -33.72 51.70
N GLY A 182 -25.25 -33.09 50.72
CA GLY A 182 -26.72 -33.03 50.64
C GLY A 182 -27.24 -32.92 49.21
N ASP A 183 -27.83 -34.00 48.71
CA ASP A 183 -28.48 -34.04 47.40
C ASP A 183 -29.69 -33.09 47.34
N ARG A 184 -29.72 -32.23 46.33
CA ARG A 184 -30.93 -31.50 45.91
C ARG A 184 -30.99 -31.34 44.40
N THR A 185 -31.55 -32.34 43.74
CA THR A 185 -32.24 -32.17 42.45
C THR A 185 -33.51 -31.35 42.68
N PRO A 186 -33.77 -30.33 41.84
CA PRO A 186 -35.13 -30.15 41.32
C PRO A 186 -35.12 -30.08 39.79
N ALA A 187 -36.05 -30.78 39.15
CA ALA A 187 -36.25 -30.68 37.70
C ALA A 187 -37.22 -29.53 37.37
N ALA A 188 -36.86 -28.70 36.39
CA ALA A 188 -37.77 -27.87 35.62
C ALA A 188 -37.14 -27.62 34.24
N GLY A 189 -37.94 -27.70 33.18
CA GLY A 189 -37.44 -27.75 31.80
C GLY A 189 -36.85 -26.44 31.28
N SER A 190 -35.68 -26.53 30.65
CA SER A 190 -35.17 -25.52 29.71
C SER A 190 -35.21 -26.12 28.31
N SER A 191 -36.02 -25.52 27.43
CA SER A 191 -36.14 -25.98 26.03
C SER A 191 -34.81 -25.80 25.29
N PRO A 192 -34.35 -26.77 24.47
CA PRO A 192 -33.15 -26.63 23.68
C PRO A 192 -33.37 -25.61 22.55
N SER A 193 -33.08 -24.33 22.84
CA SER A 193 -33.04 -23.30 21.80
C SER A 193 -31.97 -23.68 20.76
N PRO A 194 -32.32 -23.77 19.47
CA PRO A 194 -31.38 -24.25 18.46
C PRO A 194 -30.23 -23.24 18.30
N SER A 195 -29.02 -23.66 18.68
CA SER A 195 -27.80 -22.92 18.41
C SER A 195 -27.58 -22.84 16.90
N ALA A 196 -28.05 -21.75 16.29
CA ALA A 196 -27.80 -21.47 14.89
C ALA A 196 -26.29 -21.27 14.68
N THR A 197 -25.64 -22.27 14.08
CA THR A 197 -24.25 -22.18 13.64
C THR A 197 -24.14 -21.02 12.65
N VAL A 198 -23.67 -19.86 13.11
CA VAL A 198 -23.43 -18.71 12.25
C VAL A 198 -22.30 -19.10 11.28
N PRO A 199 -22.55 -19.15 9.97
CA PRO A 199 -21.48 -19.42 9.01
C PRO A 199 -20.52 -18.23 9.04
N SER A 200 -19.28 -18.47 9.46
CA SER A 200 -18.21 -17.48 9.40
C SER A 200 -17.97 -17.08 7.95
N SER A 201 -18.57 -15.96 7.52
CA SER A 201 -18.32 -15.38 6.21
C SER A 201 -16.81 -15.14 6.07
N PRO A 202 -16.18 -15.54 4.95
CA PRO A 202 -14.75 -15.30 4.76
C PRO A 202 -14.48 -13.80 4.85
N GLU A 203 -13.48 -13.45 5.66
CA GLU A 203 -13.12 -12.07 5.96
C GLU A 203 -12.51 -11.39 4.72
N PRO A 204 -12.85 -10.13 4.39
CA PRO A 204 -12.34 -9.47 3.19
C PRO A 204 -10.81 -9.39 3.21
N VAL A 205 -10.17 -10.00 2.22
CA VAL A 205 -8.70 -10.08 2.18
C VAL A 205 -8.13 -8.74 1.72
N ALA A 206 -7.25 -8.16 2.53
CA ALA A 206 -6.65 -6.86 2.27
C ALA A 206 -5.64 -6.91 1.11
N PHE A 207 -6.13 -6.63 -0.10
CA PHE A 207 -5.31 -6.28 -1.27
C PHE A 207 -4.60 -4.92 -1.06
N PRO A 208 -3.49 -4.64 -1.77
CA PRO A 208 -2.82 -3.35 -1.66
C PRO A 208 -3.69 -2.24 -2.28
N THR A 209 -3.90 -1.16 -1.52
CA THR A 209 -4.85 -0.06 -1.81
C THR A 209 -4.31 0.91 -2.86
N GLY A 210 -4.15 0.43 -4.09
CA GLY A 210 -3.66 1.20 -5.23
C GLY A 210 -2.73 0.40 -6.14
N ALA A 211 -2.95 0.50 -7.45
CA ALA A 211 -2.14 -0.18 -8.44
C ALA A 211 -0.67 0.31 -8.45
N PRO A 212 0.32 -0.58 -8.61
CA PRO A 212 1.70 -0.18 -8.79
C PRO A 212 1.90 0.59 -10.10
N ARG A 213 2.88 1.49 -10.13
CA ARG A 213 3.23 2.26 -11.34
C ARG A 213 4.03 1.42 -12.32
N ASN A 214 4.92 0.58 -11.79
CA ASN A 214 5.76 -0.34 -12.54
C ASN A 214 5.73 -1.72 -11.85
N PRO A 215 4.67 -2.53 -12.07
CA PRO A 215 4.63 -3.90 -11.57
C PRO A 215 5.81 -4.73 -12.10
N GLY A 216 6.22 -5.76 -11.36
CA GLY A 216 7.24 -6.70 -11.84
C GLY A 216 6.73 -7.57 -12.98
N VAL A 217 7.61 -7.92 -13.91
CA VAL A 217 7.26 -8.70 -15.11
C VAL A 217 7.02 -10.17 -14.74
N GLU A 218 5.93 -10.72 -15.27
CA GLU A 218 5.45 -12.09 -15.09
C GLU A 218 5.61 -12.91 -16.38
N PRO A 219 5.81 -14.24 -16.30
CA PRO A 219 6.02 -15.03 -15.09
C PRO A 219 7.43 -14.81 -14.50
N PRO A 220 7.70 -15.21 -13.25
CA PRO A 220 9.05 -15.16 -12.69
C PRO A 220 10.04 -16.04 -13.45
N LYS A 221 11.27 -15.56 -13.65
CA LYS A 221 12.37 -16.41 -14.15
C LYS A 221 12.92 -17.27 -13.00
N PRO A 222 13.24 -18.55 -13.22
CA PRO A 222 13.97 -19.35 -12.24
C PRO A 222 15.33 -18.72 -11.91
N GLY A 223 15.74 -18.79 -10.65
CA GLY A 223 17.06 -18.33 -10.22
C GLY A 223 17.43 -18.81 -8.82
N SER A 224 18.65 -18.47 -8.40
CA SER A 224 19.08 -18.62 -7.01
C SER A 224 18.80 -17.34 -6.23
N TRP A 225 18.56 -17.49 -4.94
CA TRP A 225 18.73 -16.39 -3.99
C TRP A 225 20.22 -16.01 -3.96
N PRO A 226 20.60 -14.72 -3.86
CA PRO A 226 22.02 -14.35 -3.83
C PRO A 226 22.76 -14.97 -2.63
N ALA A 227 24.08 -15.08 -2.73
CA ALA A 227 24.95 -15.41 -1.59
C ALA A 227 24.99 -14.21 -0.63
N GLU A 228 23.93 -14.05 0.15
CA GLU A 228 23.65 -12.82 0.89
C GLU A 228 24.42 -12.68 2.20
N PRO A 229 24.73 -11.44 2.62
CA PRO A 229 25.25 -11.19 3.94
C PRO A 229 24.22 -11.57 5.01
N GLN A 230 24.73 -12.08 6.14
CA GLN A 230 23.97 -12.20 7.39
C GLN A 230 24.50 -11.19 8.41
N PHE A 231 23.77 -10.99 9.50
CA PHE A 231 24.29 -10.27 10.65
C PHE A 231 25.29 -11.15 11.41
N ALA A 232 26.54 -10.70 11.48
CA ALA A 232 27.59 -11.30 12.29
C ALA A 232 27.44 -10.90 13.77
N ASP A 233 28.12 -11.61 14.67
CA ASP A 233 28.04 -11.33 16.11
C ASP A 233 28.67 -9.98 16.52
N THR A 234 29.37 -9.32 15.60
CA THR A 234 29.90 -7.95 15.74
C THR A 234 28.95 -6.86 15.25
N ASP A 235 27.89 -7.20 14.51
CA ASP A 235 26.88 -6.22 14.06
C ASP A 235 25.99 -5.82 15.24
N ARG A 236 25.80 -4.50 15.45
CA ARG A 236 24.89 -3.98 16.48
C ARG A 236 23.44 -4.11 16.04
N VAL A 237 22.80 -5.19 16.46
CA VAL A 237 21.43 -5.56 16.11
C VAL A 237 20.57 -5.87 17.32
N ARG A 238 19.27 -5.61 17.18
CA ARG A 238 18.24 -6.08 18.11
C ARG A 238 17.24 -6.99 17.41
N ALA A 239 16.55 -7.83 18.18
CA ALA A 239 15.43 -8.61 17.72
C ALA A 239 14.14 -7.78 17.74
N GLU A 240 13.41 -7.78 16.64
CA GLU A 240 12.08 -7.18 16.49
C GLU A 240 11.04 -8.28 16.36
N SER A 241 9.93 -8.17 17.10
CA SER A 241 8.77 -9.06 16.98
C SER A 241 7.47 -8.26 16.79
N PRO A 242 7.27 -7.60 15.63
CA PRO A 242 6.16 -6.68 15.43
C PRO A 242 4.80 -7.41 15.39
N ALA A 243 3.86 -6.94 16.22
CA ALA A 243 2.57 -7.59 16.43
C ALA A 243 1.74 -7.70 15.13
N GLY A 244 1.44 -8.94 14.73
CA GLY A 244 0.66 -9.29 13.54
C GLY A 244 1.46 -9.96 12.42
N LEU A 245 2.79 -9.78 12.38
CA LEU A 245 3.65 -10.44 11.39
C LEU A 245 3.70 -11.97 11.64
N GLY A 246 3.91 -12.36 12.90
CA GLY A 246 3.92 -13.76 13.35
C GLY A 246 5.32 -14.39 13.47
N PHE A 247 6.37 -13.62 13.25
CA PHE A 247 7.77 -14.04 13.35
C PHE A 247 8.63 -12.94 14.01
N THR A 248 9.86 -13.30 14.39
CA THR A 248 10.85 -12.40 14.99
C THR A 248 12.08 -12.33 14.08
N PHE A 249 12.61 -11.13 13.82
CA PHE A 249 13.76 -10.92 12.92
C PHE A 249 14.77 -9.92 13.51
N LYS A 250 16.00 -9.90 13.00
CA LYS A 250 17.05 -8.95 13.43
C LYS A 250 17.02 -7.67 12.59
N VAL A 251 17.19 -6.52 13.23
CA VAL A 251 17.43 -5.21 12.58
C VAL A 251 18.60 -4.46 13.25
N PRO A 252 19.29 -3.53 12.58
CA PRO A 252 20.29 -2.68 13.20
C PRO A 252 19.69 -1.83 14.35
N GLU A 253 20.47 -1.60 15.40
CA GLU A 253 20.04 -0.78 16.56
C GLU A 253 19.57 0.64 16.17
N SER A 254 20.06 1.16 15.04
CA SER A 254 19.78 2.50 14.51
C SER A 254 18.42 2.64 13.80
N TRP A 255 17.76 1.54 13.44
CA TRP A 255 16.46 1.52 12.75
C TRP A 255 15.29 1.61 13.76
N ALA A 256 14.09 1.90 13.28
CA ALA A 256 12.81 1.75 13.99
C ALA A 256 11.80 0.97 13.12
N CYS A 257 10.87 0.24 13.73
CA CYS A 257 9.81 -0.52 13.04
C CYS A 257 8.42 -0.04 13.46
N ASP A 258 7.94 1.03 12.82
CA ASP A 258 6.67 1.69 13.17
C ASP A 258 5.48 1.01 12.50
N ALA A 259 4.43 0.72 13.29
CA ALA A 259 3.17 0.22 12.75
C ALA A 259 2.46 1.30 11.92
N ARG A 260 2.20 1.03 10.64
CA ARG A 260 1.46 1.94 9.75
C ARG A 260 -0.02 1.55 9.60
N GLN A 261 -0.31 0.25 9.55
CA GLN A 261 -1.67 -0.27 9.41
C GLN A 261 -1.73 -1.71 9.96
N ARG A 262 -2.80 -2.09 10.66
CA ARG A 262 -3.01 -3.44 11.21
C ARG A 262 -4.50 -3.80 11.20
N GLY A 263 -4.80 -5.08 11.04
CA GLY A 263 -6.14 -5.65 11.12
C GLY A 263 -6.09 -7.17 11.28
N PRO A 264 -7.23 -7.86 11.35
CA PRO A 264 -7.29 -9.31 11.26
C PRO A 264 -6.56 -9.80 10.00
N GLY A 265 -5.62 -10.73 10.16
CA GLY A 265 -4.85 -11.26 9.05
C GLY A 265 -3.94 -10.28 8.30
N PHE A 266 -3.77 -9.02 8.75
CA PHE A 266 -3.00 -8.00 8.05
C PHE A 266 -2.14 -7.13 8.99
N ALA A 267 -0.88 -6.89 8.62
CA ALA A 267 0.00 -5.95 9.29
C ALA A 267 0.98 -5.30 8.32
N ARG A 268 1.15 -3.97 8.39
CA ARG A 268 2.10 -3.17 7.60
C ARG A 268 2.93 -2.30 8.53
N TYR A 269 4.23 -2.51 8.49
CA TYR A 269 5.23 -1.81 9.29
C TYR A 269 6.21 -1.07 8.37
N LEU A 270 6.68 0.10 8.80
CA LEU A 270 7.82 0.78 8.20
C LEU A 270 9.05 0.53 9.08
N CYS A 271 9.96 -0.32 8.62
CA CYS A 271 11.21 -0.70 9.27
C CYS A 271 12.40 -0.02 8.58
N GLY A 272 13.05 0.93 9.26
CA GLY A 272 14.12 1.71 8.64
C GLY A 272 14.68 2.85 9.49
N ILE A 273 15.51 3.68 8.84
CA ILE A 273 15.98 4.98 9.35
C ILE A 273 15.22 6.07 8.58
N SER A 274 14.33 6.78 9.28
CA SER A 274 13.66 7.97 8.75
C SER A 274 14.00 9.17 9.65
N ARG A 275 14.71 10.15 9.09
CA ARG A 275 15.14 11.38 9.78
C ARG A 275 15.11 12.56 8.80
N PRO A 276 14.71 13.78 9.20
CA PRO A 276 14.76 14.95 8.34
C PRO A 276 16.16 15.17 7.75
N GLY A 277 16.24 15.36 6.43
CA GLY A 277 17.50 15.61 5.71
C GLY A 277 18.38 14.37 5.45
N VAL A 278 18.04 13.20 5.98
CA VAL A 278 18.75 11.93 5.70
C VAL A 278 17.97 11.15 4.64
N PRO A 279 18.62 10.55 3.62
CA PRO A 279 17.95 9.62 2.72
C PRO A 279 17.30 8.49 3.52
N GLU A 280 16.03 8.18 3.25
CA GLU A 280 15.34 7.06 3.89
C GLU A 280 16.05 5.74 3.56
N VAL A 281 16.19 4.86 4.55
CA VAL A 281 16.87 3.57 4.45
C VAL A 281 16.02 2.50 5.11
N GLY A 282 15.91 1.32 4.50
CA GLY A 282 14.91 0.33 4.85
C GLY A 282 13.63 0.57 4.06
N GLY A 283 12.47 0.31 4.66
CA GLY A 283 11.18 0.46 4.00
C GLY A 283 10.09 -0.39 4.64
N GLU A 284 9.23 -1.01 3.84
CA GLU A 284 8.03 -1.68 4.30
C GLU A 284 8.25 -3.17 4.56
N VAL A 285 7.64 -3.66 5.64
CA VAL A 285 7.37 -5.09 5.89
C VAL A 285 5.86 -5.24 6.03
N ILE A 286 5.23 -5.88 5.05
CA ILE A 286 3.80 -6.15 4.98
C ILE A 286 3.59 -7.65 5.14
N VAL A 287 2.65 -8.06 5.97
CA VAL A 287 2.16 -9.44 6.06
C VAL A 287 0.66 -9.44 5.87
N ARG A 288 0.15 -10.32 5.01
CA ARG A 288 -1.28 -10.50 4.77
C ARG A 288 -1.63 -11.98 4.61
N ASN A 289 -2.86 -12.35 4.96
CA ASN A 289 -3.41 -13.67 4.66
C ASN A 289 -3.46 -13.87 3.13
N CYS A 290 -3.15 -15.08 2.67
CA CYS A 290 -3.44 -15.51 1.31
C CYS A 290 -4.76 -16.29 1.28
N PRO A 291 -5.68 -16.04 0.32
CA PRO A 291 -6.87 -16.86 0.13
C PRO A 291 -6.53 -18.35 -0.01
N LYS A 292 -7.40 -19.24 0.47
CA LYS A 292 -7.25 -20.69 0.28
C LYS A 292 -8.08 -21.14 -0.93
N PRO A 293 -7.50 -21.81 -1.94
CA PRO A 293 -6.09 -22.22 -2.06
C PRO A 293 -5.17 -21.07 -2.53
N CYS A 294 -3.99 -20.93 -1.91
CA CYS A 294 -2.97 -19.95 -2.31
C CYS A 294 -2.15 -20.47 -3.52
N GLY A 295 -2.84 -20.77 -4.63
CA GLY A 295 -2.27 -21.30 -5.85
C GLY A 295 -1.53 -20.25 -6.69
N GLU A 296 -0.82 -20.70 -7.73
CA GLU A 296 0.04 -19.84 -8.56
C GLU A 296 -0.69 -18.65 -9.19
N GLU A 297 -1.96 -18.80 -9.58
CA GLU A 297 -2.79 -17.69 -10.08
C GLU A 297 -2.97 -16.58 -9.04
N VAL A 298 -3.28 -16.95 -7.80
CA VAL A 298 -3.42 -16.02 -6.66
C VAL A 298 -2.08 -15.37 -6.34
N GLN A 299 -0.99 -16.15 -6.36
CA GLN A 299 0.36 -15.64 -6.13
C GLN A 299 0.77 -14.64 -7.23
N ALA A 300 0.54 -14.95 -8.50
CA ALA A 300 0.80 -14.08 -9.64
C ALA A 300 -0.05 -12.78 -9.58
N ALA A 301 -1.33 -12.87 -9.19
CA ALA A 301 -2.17 -11.69 -8.98
C ALA A 301 -1.59 -10.76 -7.90
N TYR A 302 -1.11 -11.31 -6.78
CA TYR A 302 -0.42 -10.52 -5.76
C TYR A 302 0.94 -9.97 -6.20
N ARG A 303 1.75 -10.73 -6.98
CA ARG A 303 3.03 -10.25 -7.52
C ARG A 303 2.84 -9.09 -8.50
N LYS A 304 1.79 -9.14 -9.34
CA LYS A 304 1.36 -8.02 -10.21
C LYS A 304 0.86 -6.79 -9.44
N ALA A 305 0.48 -6.95 -8.17
CA ALA A 305 -0.04 -5.87 -7.34
C ALA A 305 1.05 -5.14 -6.52
N GLU A 306 2.32 -5.52 -6.63
CA GLU A 306 3.44 -4.85 -5.94
C GLU A 306 4.34 -4.09 -6.93
N GLU A 307 4.74 -2.88 -6.54
CA GLU A 307 5.73 -2.07 -7.27
C GLU A 307 7.09 -2.78 -7.24
N ALA A 308 7.65 -3.06 -8.42
CA ALA A 308 8.97 -3.70 -8.57
C ALA A 308 9.78 -3.06 -9.72
N TRP A 309 9.53 -1.77 -10.00
CA TRP A 309 10.29 -0.95 -10.96
C TRP A 309 10.33 -1.50 -12.40
N GLY A 310 9.32 -2.29 -12.80
CA GLY A 310 9.27 -2.92 -14.12
C GLY A 310 10.28 -4.07 -14.31
N LEU A 311 10.90 -4.54 -13.23
CA LEU A 311 11.92 -5.58 -13.28
C LEU A 311 11.32 -6.97 -13.45
N GLN A 312 12.08 -7.86 -14.09
CA GLN A 312 11.75 -9.28 -14.19
C GLN A 312 11.87 -9.97 -12.83
N TRP A 313 10.73 -10.44 -12.29
CA TRP A 313 10.69 -11.25 -11.07
C TRP A 313 11.62 -12.47 -11.16
N VAL A 314 12.34 -12.77 -10.09
CA VAL A 314 13.23 -13.95 -9.94
C VAL A 314 12.66 -14.86 -8.86
N GLN A 315 12.38 -16.12 -9.18
CA GLN A 315 11.88 -17.10 -8.21
C GLN A 315 13.01 -17.98 -7.67
N ALA A 316 13.09 -18.06 -6.34
CA ALA A 316 14.13 -18.77 -5.60
C ALA A 316 13.52 -19.51 -4.41
N GLY A 317 13.11 -20.76 -4.61
CA GLY A 317 12.39 -21.53 -3.59
C GLY A 317 10.99 -20.97 -3.33
N ASN A 318 10.62 -20.77 -2.05
CA ASN A 318 9.32 -20.22 -1.65
C ASN A 318 9.26 -18.68 -1.66
N VAL A 319 10.27 -17.99 -2.20
CA VAL A 319 10.27 -16.54 -2.40
C VAL A 319 10.45 -16.16 -3.87
N THR A 320 9.89 -15.01 -4.23
CA THR A 320 10.10 -14.31 -5.51
C THR A 320 10.62 -12.91 -5.21
N PHE A 321 11.61 -12.42 -5.96
CA PHE A 321 12.21 -11.10 -5.68
C PHE A 321 12.60 -10.33 -6.94
N ALA A 322 12.75 -9.02 -6.77
CA ALA A 322 13.26 -8.08 -7.75
C ALA A 322 14.25 -7.13 -7.06
N GLU A 323 15.38 -6.86 -7.70
CA GLU A 323 16.47 -6.08 -7.12
C GLU A 323 17.10 -5.17 -8.18
N THR A 324 17.46 -3.95 -7.79
CA THR A 324 18.16 -2.96 -8.63
C THR A 324 19.14 -2.12 -7.82
N SER A 325 20.25 -1.70 -8.43
CA SER A 325 21.15 -0.67 -7.89
C SER A 325 20.63 0.76 -8.07
N GLN A 326 19.65 0.96 -8.97
CA GLN A 326 19.11 2.27 -9.32
C GLN A 326 17.57 2.29 -9.36
N ILE A 327 16.98 3.37 -8.85
CA ILE A 327 15.55 3.65 -8.92
C ILE A 327 15.38 5.00 -9.64
N ASN A 328 14.57 5.02 -10.70
CA ASN A 328 14.28 6.21 -11.51
C ASN A 328 15.55 6.96 -11.97
N GLY A 329 16.57 6.21 -12.42
CA GLY A 329 17.85 6.75 -12.90
C GLY A 329 18.77 7.34 -11.82
N LYS A 330 18.49 7.10 -10.53
CA LYS A 330 19.32 7.55 -9.41
C LYS A 330 19.99 6.37 -8.73
N ASP A 331 21.21 6.55 -8.23
CA ASP A 331 21.97 5.57 -7.43
C ASP A 331 21.35 5.36 -6.04
N ARG A 332 20.20 4.70 -6.06
CA ARG A 332 19.41 4.29 -4.91
C ARG A 332 19.02 2.84 -5.15
N TYR A 333 19.54 1.98 -4.29
CA TYR A 333 19.25 0.56 -4.30
C TYR A 333 17.78 0.30 -3.95
N GLY A 334 17.20 -0.69 -4.61
CA GLY A 334 15.84 -1.16 -4.39
C GLY A 334 15.79 -2.68 -4.32
N LEU A 335 15.08 -3.21 -3.32
CA LEU A 335 14.78 -4.62 -3.15
C LEU A 335 13.30 -4.81 -2.85
N VAL A 336 12.65 -5.70 -3.60
CA VAL A 336 11.32 -6.21 -3.26
C VAL A 336 11.37 -7.73 -3.18
N VAL A 337 10.89 -8.28 -2.07
CA VAL A 337 10.83 -9.72 -1.79
C VAL A 337 9.40 -10.09 -1.45
N ILE A 338 8.88 -11.11 -2.11
CA ILE A 338 7.56 -11.68 -1.86
C ILE A 338 7.76 -13.12 -1.42
N GLY A 339 7.33 -13.45 -0.20
CA GLY A 339 7.50 -14.78 0.38
C GLY A 339 6.19 -15.40 0.84
N TRP A 340 6.10 -16.72 0.72
CA TRP A 340 4.89 -17.50 0.99
C TRP A 340 5.16 -18.59 2.01
N TRP A 341 4.30 -18.70 3.03
CA TRP A 341 4.43 -19.75 4.06
C TRP A 341 3.07 -20.20 4.62
N ARG A 342 3.13 -21.19 5.51
CA ARG A 342 1.99 -21.83 6.17
C ARG A 342 1.90 -21.33 7.61
N SER A 343 0.71 -20.97 8.10
CA SER A 343 0.52 -20.61 9.52
C SER A 343 0.68 -21.79 10.48
N THR A 344 0.68 -23.03 9.97
CA THR A 344 0.89 -24.28 10.71
C THR A 344 1.75 -25.24 9.88
N PRO A 345 2.57 -26.14 10.48
CA PRO A 345 3.51 -26.99 9.74
C PRO A 345 2.84 -27.85 8.66
N ASP A 346 1.76 -28.55 9.03
CA ASP A 346 0.97 -29.42 8.13
C ASP A 346 -0.09 -28.64 7.32
N GLY A 347 -0.07 -27.31 7.38
CA GLY A 347 -1.03 -26.44 6.71
C GLY A 347 -0.82 -26.31 5.21
N VAL A 348 -1.81 -25.73 4.54
CA VAL A 348 -1.61 -25.13 3.20
C VAL A 348 -0.95 -23.75 3.34
N ILE A 349 -0.33 -23.25 2.27
CA ILE A 349 0.15 -21.86 2.23
C ILE A 349 -1.06 -20.94 2.44
N ASP A 350 -0.96 -20.04 3.41
CA ASP A 350 -2.03 -19.11 3.78
C ASP A 350 -1.55 -17.74 4.28
N ARG A 351 -0.24 -17.48 4.15
CA ARG A 351 0.39 -16.20 4.50
C ARG A 351 1.32 -15.73 3.38
N GLN A 352 1.27 -14.43 3.12
CA GLN A 352 2.21 -13.70 2.28
C GLN A 352 2.96 -12.69 3.14
N VAL A 353 4.26 -12.51 2.87
CA VAL A 353 5.04 -11.34 3.29
C VAL A 353 5.53 -10.60 2.05
N VAL A 354 5.47 -9.28 2.08
CA VAL A 354 6.10 -8.39 1.12
C VAL A 354 7.09 -7.51 1.88
N ILE A 355 8.36 -7.61 1.51
CA ILE A 355 9.44 -6.73 1.96
C ILE A 355 9.71 -5.77 0.81
N ARG A 356 9.59 -4.45 1.02
CA ARG A 356 9.92 -3.43 0.00
C ARG A 356 10.84 -2.40 0.62
N MET A 357 12.14 -2.50 0.32
CA MET A 357 13.18 -1.69 0.96
C MET A 357 14.07 -0.99 -0.06
N THR A 358 14.66 0.13 0.37
CA THR A 358 15.57 0.96 -0.42
C THR A 358 16.74 1.44 0.43
N ALA A 359 17.89 1.73 -0.21
CA ALA A 359 19.09 2.20 0.47
C ALA A 359 20.00 3.03 -0.44
N THR A 360 21.05 3.62 0.14
CA THR A 360 22.10 4.36 -0.56
C THR A 360 23.48 3.96 -0.01
N GLY A 361 24.48 3.82 -0.89
CA GLY A 361 25.87 3.56 -0.49
C GLY A 361 26.05 2.32 0.40
N ALA A 362 26.76 2.46 1.52
CA ALA A 362 27.11 1.36 2.43
C ALA A 362 25.90 0.60 3.02
N GLN A 363 24.74 1.27 3.13
CA GLN A 363 23.54 0.74 3.79
C GLN A 363 22.79 -0.32 2.96
N VAL A 364 23.20 -0.56 1.72
CA VAL A 364 22.72 -1.70 0.91
C VAL A 364 22.96 -3.03 1.60
N SER A 365 24.07 -3.18 2.33
CA SER A 365 24.35 -4.40 3.08
C SER A 365 23.40 -4.59 4.28
N GLU A 366 22.97 -3.51 4.95
CA GLU A 366 21.99 -3.59 6.03
C GLU A 366 20.63 -4.08 5.52
N VAL A 367 20.13 -3.50 4.41
CA VAL A 367 18.84 -3.93 3.82
C VAL A 367 18.87 -5.40 3.41
N ARG A 368 19.94 -5.85 2.74
CA ARG A 368 20.10 -7.29 2.40
C ARG A 368 20.14 -8.15 3.66
N LYS A 369 20.91 -7.80 4.71
CA LYS A 369 20.95 -8.55 5.97
C LYS A 369 19.57 -8.67 6.64
N VAL A 370 18.76 -7.60 6.65
CA VAL A 370 17.38 -7.63 7.19
C VAL A 370 16.47 -8.51 6.33
N ALA A 371 16.49 -8.35 5.00
CA ALA A 371 15.67 -9.14 4.09
C ALA A 371 16.02 -10.65 4.16
N ASN A 372 17.31 -10.99 4.22
CA ASN A 372 17.79 -12.36 4.45
C ASN A 372 17.29 -12.93 5.77
N GLY A 373 17.36 -12.13 6.85
CA GLY A 373 16.90 -12.50 8.19
C GLY A 373 15.39 -12.79 8.24
N ILE A 374 14.57 -11.97 7.58
CA ILE A 374 13.13 -12.22 7.44
C ILE A 374 12.91 -13.48 6.60
N ARG A 375 13.53 -13.59 5.42
CA ARG A 375 13.41 -14.75 4.51
C ARG A 375 13.72 -16.07 5.23
N ALA A 376 14.77 -16.11 6.02
CA ALA A 376 15.15 -17.31 6.78
C ALA A 376 14.06 -17.79 7.74
N THR A 377 13.23 -16.89 8.30
CA THR A 377 12.09 -17.27 9.15
C THR A 377 10.88 -17.81 8.37
N LEU A 378 10.88 -17.71 7.03
CA LEU A 378 9.85 -18.26 6.13
C LEU A 378 10.22 -19.67 5.60
N SER A 379 11.38 -20.20 5.99
CA SER A 379 11.87 -21.52 5.60
C SER A 379 11.84 -22.53 6.77
N LEU A 380 11.12 -22.17 7.84
CA LEU A 380 10.86 -22.95 9.06
C LEU A 380 9.36 -23.30 9.13
#